data_AF-A0A7Y5HI45-F1
#
_entry.id   AF-A0A7Y5HI45-F1
#
_cell.length_a   1.000
_cell.length_b   1.000
_cell.length_c   1.000
_cell.angle_alpha   90.00
_cell.angle_beta   90.00
_cell.angle_gamma   90.00
#
_symmetry.space_group_name_H-M   'P 1'
#
loop_
_entity.id
_entity.type
_entity.pdbx_description
1 polymer ?
#
loop_
_entity_poly.entity_id
_entity_poly.type
_entity_poly.pdbx_seq_one_letter_code
_entity_poly.pdbx_strand_id
1 'polypeptide(L)'
;MGDQRPDCPVLAAGTRVVRQSEGGEVRWVVRAGGSGKYLRVGEREAVMLGLVDGNRTAAEIATAFTARAKEPVTAADVEGFVSRMREMEVVQPTAEMRNLLLVEKARQRRSERLFAGKWGAVLFWRVPLLDPDGILTFLERRVRWVFTPGFLVLAGILVALAAGTLVARGDEVFARLRDFTQITRGAGLSLAGAWATALTIVMFHELAHGVACKHWGGEVREMGFLLLFFQPCFYCNVNDAWTFDSRAQRLWVTAAGGFVELVLGSACVLLWAATDEGTALHGVCYLVFMISLSSTLLFNLNPLIKLDGYYLLADLLRMDNLSERSRKQVAWLVRGKLLGMPAASAAKDRREAWILASYGIASILYMSTMLLVIAVLLLGSLGGGEGPGFFMTMFFLFLGWMMLRPALKTMGEAMREGATAQVARHGAKGALLRAAAGAGALLLAAIL
;
A
#
# COMPACT_ATOMS: atom_id res chain seq x y z
N MET A 1 -12.25 40.92 0.91
CA MET A 1 -11.86 40.22 -0.33
C MET A 1 -11.04 41.21 -1.14
N GLY A 2 -9.71 41.09 -1.05
CA GLY A 2 -8.80 41.99 -1.76
C GLY A 2 -8.75 41.64 -3.25
N ASP A 3 -8.70 42.69 -4.06
CA ASP A 3 -8.64 42.70 -5.52
C ASP A 3 -7.49 41.80 -6.03
N GLN A 4 -7.81 40.58 -6.48
CA GLN A 4 -6.82 39.67 -7.06
C GLN A 4 -6.53 40.12 -8.48
N ARG A 5 -5.28 40.54 -8.75
CA ARG A 5 -4.81 40.78 -10.11
C ARG A 5 -5.00 39.49 -10.94
N PRO A 6 -5.64 39.56 -12.12
CA PRO A 6 -6.14 38.38 -12.85
C PRO A 6 -5.10 37.33 -13.25
N ASP A 7 -3.80 37.66 -13.23
CA ASP A 7 -2.70 36.79 -13.69
C ASP A 7 -1.72 36.33 -12.61
N CYS A 8 -2.01 36.57 -11.33
CA CYS A 8 -1.10 36.17 -10.24
C CYS A 8 -1.44 34.75 -9.75
N PRO A 9 -0.57 33.74 -9.95
CA PRO A 9 -0.82 32.39 -9.47
C PRO A 9 -0.78 32.34 -7.94
N VAL A 10 -1.70 31.56 -7.37
CA VAL A 10 -1.84 31.37 -5.91
C VAL A 10 -1.88 29.89 -5.58
N LEU A 11 -1.22 29.50 -4.49
CA LEU A 11 -1.27 28.12 -4.00
C LEU A 11 -2.71 27.72 -3.63
N ALA A 12 -3.05 26.45 -3.86
CA ALA A 12 -4.31 25.89 -3.41
C ALA A 12 -4.41 25.95 -1.87
N ALA A 13 -5.63 26.17 -1.36
CA ALA A 13 -5.86 26.20 0.08
C ALA A 13 -5.44 24.87 0.73
N GLY A 14 -4.63 24.95 1.79
CA GLY A 14 -4.10 23.75 2.47
C GLY A 14 -2.83 23.17 1.85
N THR A 15 -2.26 23.79 0.80
CA THR A 15 -0.95 23.39 0.28
C THR A 15 0.14 23.67 1.32
N ARG A 16 0.93 22.65 1.66
CA ARG A 16 2.11 22.77 2.54
C ARG A 16 3.35 22.29 1.79
N VAL A 17 4.41 23.08 1.83
CA VAL A 17 5.73 22.74 1.27
C VAL A 17 6.67 22.47 2.44
N VAL A 18 7.18 21.23 2.54
CA VAL A 18 8.02 20.78 3.65
C VAL A 18 9.41 20.43 3.12
N ARG A 19 10.45 20.95 3.78
CA ARG A 19 11.85 20.68 3.48
C ARG A 19 12.33 19.49 4.29
N GLN A 20 12.67 18.40 3.62
CA GLN A 20 13.25 17.21 4.24
C GLN A 20 14.76 17.17 3.95
N SER A 21 15.57 17.00 4.99
CA SER A 21 17.02 16.84 4.86
C SER A 21 17.42 15.46 5.36
N GLU A 22 17.72 14.53 4.46
CA GLU A 22 18.07 13.15 4.83
C GLU A 22 19.39 12.72 4.19
N GLY A 23 20.40 12.41 5.01
CA GLY A 23 21.69 11.87 4.55
C GLY A 23 22.53 12.83 3.69
N GLY A 24 22.38 14.15 3.86
CA GLY A 24 23.07 15.18 3.09
C GLY A 24 22.36 15.60 1.81
N GLU A 25 21.31 14.89 1.39
CA GLU A 25 20.44 15.31 0.29
C GLU A 25 19.22 16.07 0.84
N VAL A 26 18.97 17.26 0.31
CA VAL A 26 17.77 18.05 0.58
C VAL A 26 16.71 17.66 -0.44
N ARG A 27 15.54 17.24 0.04
CA ARG A 27 14.36 16.90 -0.76
C ARG A 27 13.18 17.73 -0.28
N TRP A 28 12.26 18.06 -1.19
CA TRP A 28 11.08 18.84 -0.85
C TRP A 28 9.82 18.03 -1.11
N VAL A 29 8.89 18.05 -0.17
CA VAL A 29 7.59 17.38 -0.29
C VAL A 29 6.49 18.43 -0.25
N VAL A 30 5.64 18.41 -1.27
CA VAL A 30 4.50 19.31 -1.40
C VAL A 30 3.24 18.50 -1.19
N ARG A 31 2.45 18.88 -0.18
CA ARG A 31 1.08 18.45 -0.02
C ARG A 31 0.20 19.34 -0.90
N ALA A 32 -0.40 18.79 -1.95
CA ALA A 32 -1.32 19.52 -2.82
C ALA A 32 -2.64 19.78 -2.09
N GLY A 33 -3.00 21.06 -1.88
CA GLY A 33 -4.21 21.44 -1.16
C GLY A 33 -5.51 20.99 -1.83
N GLY A 34 -5.56 20.96 -3.17
CA GLY A 34 -6.77 20.60 -3.92
C GLY A 34 -7.07 19.10 -3.94
N SER A 35 -6.03 18.26 -4.06
CA SER A 35 -6.16 16.80 -4.20
C SER A 35 -5.78 16.01 -2.95
N GLY A 36 -5.11 16.64 -1.98
CA GLY A 36 -4.52 15.96 -0.81
C GLY A 36 -3.33 15.05 -1.15
N LYS A 37 -2.85 15.04 -2.41
CA LYS A 37 -1.72 14.21 -2.85
C LYS A 37 -0.40 14.78 -2.38
N TYR A 38 0.58 13.90 -2.18
CA TYR A 38 1.95 14.27 -1.86
C TYR A 38 2.82 14.15 -3.11
N LEU A 39 3.59 15.21 -3.39
CA LEU A 39 4.46 15.31 -4.54
C LEU A 39 5.87 15.60 -4.05
N ARG A 40 6.85 14.82 -4.52
CA ARG A 40 8.27 15.15 -4.31
C ARG A 40 8.70 16.12 -5.39
N VAL A 41 9.31 17.22 -4.98
CA VAL A 41 9.83 18.26 -5.86
C VAL A 41 11.29 18.53 -5.52
N GLY A 42 12.06 19.02 -6.50
CA GLY A 42 13.42 19.45 -6.28
C GLY A 42 13.48 20.80 -5.58
N GLU A 43 14.70 21.23 -5.23
CA GLU A 43 14.93 22.50 -4.54
C GLU A 43 14.49 23.71 -5.38
N ARG A 44 14.74 23.66 -6.69
CA ARG A 44 14.31 24.70 -7.63
C ARG A 44 12.79 24.87 -7.62
N GLU A 45 12.04 23.76 -7.74
CA GLU A 45 10.58 23.82 -7.73
C GLU A 45 10.03 24.30 -6.39
N ALA A 46 10.63 23.90 -5.27
CA ALA A 46 10.18 24.31 -3.94
C ALA A 46 10.39 25.81 -3.69
N VAL A 47 11.54 26.35 -4.08
CA VAL A 47 11.81 27.80 -4.00
C VAL A 47 10.84 28.56 -4.90
N MET A 48 10.57 28.05 -6.11
CA MET A 48 9.61 28.65 -7.03
C MET A 48 8.18 28.65 -6.47
N LEU A 49 7.74 27.54 -5.86
CA LEU A 49 6.44 27.45 -5.17
C LEU A 49 6.33 28.42 -3.99
N GLY A 50 7.42 28.65 -3.26
CA GLY A 50 7.46 29.62 -2.17
C GLY A 50 7.29 31.08 -2.62
N LEU A 51 7.44 31.37 -3.92
CA LEU A 51 7.23 32.70 -4.51
C LEU A 51 5.81 32.89 -5.07
N VAL A 52 5.03 31.81 -5.17
CA VAL A 52 3.64 31.79 -5.65
C VAL A 52 2.70 32.19 -4.51
N ASP A 53 2.52 33.49 -4.30
CA ASP A 53 1.75 34.05 -3.18
C ASP A 53 0.42 34.70 -3.59
N GLY A 54 0.08 34.67 -4.88
CA GLY A 54 -1.11 35.34 -5.43
C GLY A 54 -0.95 36.84 -5.66
N ASN A 55 0.23 37.41 -5.39
CA ASN A 55 0.50 38.85 -5.58
C ASN A 55 1.52 39.14 -6.69
N ARG A 56 2.30 38.13 -7.11
CA ARG A 56 3.32 38.25 -8.16
C ARG A 56 2.86 37.60 -9.47
N THR A 57 3.14 38.26 -10.58
CA THR A 57 3.03 37.72 -11.94
C THR A 57 4.16 36.74 -12.25
N ALA A 58 4.05 35.93 -13.31
CA ALA A 58 5.09 34.98 -13.71
C ALA A 58 6.45 35.66 -13.98
N ALA A 59 6.46 36.86 -14.55
CA ALA A 59 7.67 37.65 -14.79
C ALA A 59 8.31 38.14 -13.48
N GLU A 60 7.50 38.58 -12.51
CA GLU A 60 7.98 38.99 -11.18
C GLU A 60 8.51 37.80 -10.38
N ILE A 61 7.86 36.63 -10.49
CA ILE A 61 8.35 35.37 -9.90
C ILE A 61 9.67 34.96 -10.53
N ALA A 62 9.81 35.02 -11.85
CA ALA A 62 11.05 34.70 -12.56
C ALA A 62 12.22 35.61 -12.10
N THR A 63 11.95 36.89 -11.94
CA THR A 63 12.92 37.89 -11.46
C THR A 63 13.32 37.60 -10.01
N ALA A 64 12.35 37.38 -9.12
CA ALA A 64 12.58 37.07 -7.71
C ALA A 64 13.30 35.72 -7.52
N PHE A 65 12.97 34.73 -8.34
CA PHE A 65 13.63 33.43 -8.35
C PHE A 65 15.09 33.56 -8.78
N THR A 66 15.35 34.27 -9.89
CA THR A 66 16.71 34.48 -10.41
C THR A 66 17.58 35.20 -9.38
N ALA A 67 17.03 36.20 -8.68
CA ALA A 67 17.73 36.91 -7.61
C ALA A 67 18.06 36.02 -6.41
N ARG A 68 17.18 35.06 -6.07
CA ARG A 68 17.31 34.20 -4.88
C ARG A 68 18.14 32.94 -5.13
N ALA A 69 17.91 32.26 -6.25
CA ALA A 69 18.56 31.00 -6.61
C ALA A 69 19.86 31.20 -7.42
N LYS A 70 20.13 32.43 -7.89
CA LYS A 70 21.25 32.77 -8.79
C LYS A 70 21.27 31.96 -10.11
N GLU A 71 20.12 31.40 -10.48
CA GLU A 71 19.93 30.67 -11.73
C GLU A 71 18.95 31.44 -12.63
N PRO A 72 19.28 31.68 -13.91
CA PRO A 72 18.39 32.39 -14.81
C PRO A 72 17.16 31.52 -15.12
N VAL A 73 15.97 32.11 -14.96
CA VAL A 73 14.69 31.50 -15.31
C VAL A 73 13.85 32.53 -16.06
N THR A 74 13.20 32.11 -17.15
CA THR A 74 12.34 33.00 -17.94
C THR A 74 10.90 33.00 -17.43
N ALA A 75 10.12 34.02 -17.78
CA ALA A 75 8.69 34.07 -17.46
C ALA A 75 7.92 32.87 -18.05
N ALA A 76 8.30 32.42 -19.26
CA ALA A 76 7.70 31.26 -19.93
C ALA A 76 7.97 29.94 -19.17
N ASP A 77 9.17 29.79 -18.59
CA ASP A 77 9.49 28.62 -17.76
C ASP A 77 8.62 28.58 -16.48
N VAL A 78 8.39 29.75 -15.87
CA VAL A 78 7.52 29.90 -14.70
C VAL A 78 6.07 29.60 -15.06
N GLU A 79 5.56 30.08 -16.20
CA GLU A 79 4.21 29.77 -16.67
C GLU A 79 4.03 28.27 -16.93
N GLY A 80 4.99 27.64 -17.62
CA GLY A 80 4.99 26.20 -17.83
C GLY A 80 5.03 25.41 -16.53
N PHE A 81 5.82 25.86 -15.55
CA PHE A 81 5.85 25.26 -14.21
C PHE A 81 4.51 25.41 -13.47
N VAL A 82 3.95 26.61 -13.44
CA VAL A 82 2.66 26.92 -12.82
C VAL A 82 1.54 26.09 -13.47
N SER A 83 1.56 25.91 -14.79
CA SER A 83 0.58 25.06 -15.49
C SER A 83 0.66 23.61 -15.03
N ARG A 84 1.87 23.02 -14.96
CA ARG A 84 2.06 21.67 -14.41
C ARG A 84 1.60 21.55 -12.96
N MET A 85 1.89 22.56 -12.13
CA MET A 85 1.46 22.57 -10.72
C MET A 85 -0.05 22.78 -10.57
N ARG A 86 -0.72 23.43 -11.53
CA ARG A 86 -2.19 23.49 -11.61
C ARG A 86 -2.79 22.13 -11.96
N GLU A 87 -2.22 21.40 -12.93
CA GLU A 87 -2.64 20.03 -13.26
C GLU A 87 -2.51 19.08 -12.07
N MET A 88 -1.49 19.29 -11.23
CA MET A 88 -1.26 18.52 -9.99
C MET A 88 -2.08 19.03 -8.79
N GLU A 89 -2.94 20.04 -8.96
CA GLU A 89 -3.78 20.66 -7.93
C GLU A 89 -3.02 21.28 -6.74
N VAL A 90 -1.76 21.68 -6.97
CA VAL A 90 -0.90 22.40 -6.01
C VAL A 90 -1.17 23.90 -6.05
N VAL A 91 -1.40 24.44 -7.26
CA VAL A 91 -1.77 25.83 -7.54
C VAL A 91 -3.25 25.89 -7.91
N GLN A 92 -3.95 26.97 -7.53
CA GLN A 92 -5.37 27.12 -7.85
C GLN A 92 -5.58 27.15 -9.38
N PRO A 93 -6.57 26.40 -9.89
CA PRO A 93 -6.94 26.47 -11.29
C PRO A 93 -7.53 27.86 -11.60
N THR A 94 -7.29 28.36 -12.81
CA THR A 94 -7.95 29.58 -13.32
C THR A 94 -9.46 29.39 -13.35
N ALA A 95 -10.21 30.49 -13.34
CA ALA A 95 -11.68 30.46 -13.33
C ALA A 95 -12.27 29.64 -14.50
N GLU A 96 -11.64 29.71 -15.69
CA GLU A 96 -12.00 28.92 -16.86
C GLU A 96 -11.65 27.43 -16.71
N MET A 97 -10.45 27.11 -16.22
CA MET A 97 -9.98 25.74 -15.99
C MET A 97 -10.78 25.04 -14.89
N ARG A 98 -11.31 25.78 -13.90
CA ARG A 98 -12.16 25.25 -12.84
C ARG A 98 -13.41 24.57 -13.40
N ASN A 99 -14.04 25.15 -14.42
CA ASN A 99 -15.24 24.59 -15.04
C ASN A 99 -14.91 23.36 -15.91
N LEU A 100 -13.79 23.40 -16.65
CA LEU A 100 -13.27 22.26 -17.42
C LEU A 100 -12.85 21.09 -16.53
N LEU A 101 -12.12 21.35 -15.44
CA LEU A 101 -11.74 20.34 -14.44
C LEU A 101 -12.94 19.72 -13.73
N LEU A 102 -14.03 20.47 -13.51
CA LEU A 102 -15.27 19.91 -12.94
C LEU A 102 -15.92 18.92 -13.92
N VAL A 103 -15.95 19.25 -15.21
CA VAL A 103 -16.46 18.37 -16.27
C VAL A 103 -15.55 17.16 -16.47
N GLU A 104 -14.22 17.35 -16.42
CA GLU A 104 -13.23 16.29 -16.58
C GLU A 104 -13.19 15.36 -15.36
N LYS A 105 -13.25 15.89 -14.13
CA LYS A 105 -13.44 15.09 -12.90
C LYS A 105 -14.78 14.35 -12.93
N ALA A 106 -15.85 14.93 -13.47
CA ALA A 106 -17.12 14.22 -13.66
C ALA A 106 -16.99 13.08 -14.68
N ARG A 107 -16.20 13.29 -15.74
CA ARG A 107 -15.92 12.29 -16.79
C ARG A 107 -14.95 11.20 -16.31
N GLN A 108 -13.95 11.54 -15.51
CA GLN A 108 -13.04 10.60 -14.83
C GLN A 108 -13.80 9.79 -13.79
N ARG A 109 -14.62 10.41 -12.94
CA ARG A 109 -15.52 9.67 -12.02
C ARG A 109 -16.47 8.74 -12.78
N ARG A 110 -16.93 9.13 -13.98
CA ARG A 110 -17.72 8.29 -14.86
C ARG A 110 -16.90 7.14 -15.47
N SER A 111 -15.66 7.38 -15.86
CA SER A 111 -14.71 6.38 -16.38
C SER A 111 -14.26 5.40 -15.29
N GLU A 112 -13.92 5.88 -14.10
CA GLU A 112 -13.63 5.07 -12.92
C GLU A 112 -14.85 4.22 -12.52
N ARG A 113 -16.08 4.73 -12.64
CA ARG A 113 -17.33 3.95 -12.51
C ARG A 113 -17.62 2.99 -13.67
N LEU A 114 -16.91 3.11 -14.80
CA LEU A 114 -17.00 2.20 -15.94
C LEU A 114 -15.92 1.11 -15.87
N PHE A 115 -14.71 1.44 -15.40
CA PHE A 115 -13.62 0.50 -15.11
C PHE A 115 -13.85 -0.29 -13.83
N ALA A 116 -14.41 0.34 -12.79
CA ALA A 116 -15.11 -0.33 -11.72
C ALA A 116 -16.53 -0.60 -12.21
N GLY A 117 -16.72 -1.63 -13.04
CA GLY A 117 -18.07 -2.09 -13.40
C GLY A 117 -18.92 -2.34 -12.13
N LYS A 118 -20.21 -2.65 -12.30
CA LYS A 118 -21.16 -2.88 -11.18
C LYS A 118 -20.60 -3.75 -10.03
N TRP A 119 -19.69 -4.68 -10.34
CA TRP A 119 -19.00 -5.54 -9.37
C TRP A 119 -17.75 -4.91 -8.74
N GLY A 120 -16.95 -4.12 -9.48
CA GLY A 120 -15.77 -3.44 -8.92
C GLY A 120 -16.14 -2.38 -7.88
N ALA A 121 -17.28 -1.72 -8.05
CA ALA A 121 -17.81 -0.77 -7.06
C ALA A 121 -18.35 -1.43 -5.77
N VAL A 122 -18.79 -2.70 -5.84
CA VAL A 122 -19.25 -3.48 -4.67
C VAL A 122 -18.06 -4.13 -3.95
N LEU A 123 -17.03 -4.57 -4.70
CA LEU A 123 -15.82 -5.20 -4.15
C LEU A 123 -14.82 -4.21 -3.54
N PHE A 124 -14.96 -2.90 -3.83
CA PHE A 124 -14.15 -1.81 -3.30
C PHE A 124 -15.06 -0.66 -2.82
N TRP A 125 -15.95 -0.97 -1.88
CA TRP A 125 -16.81 0.05 -1.30
C TRP A 125 -16.11 0.72 -0.12
N ARG A 126 -15.91 2.04 -0.20
CA ARG A 126 -15.26 2.85 0.84
C ARG A 126 -16.26 3.82 1.43
N VAL A 127 -16.39 3.79 2.76
CA VAL A 127 -17.23 4.72 3.52
C VAL A 127 -16.34 5.48 4.51
N PRO A 128 -16.09 6.78 4.30
CA PRO A 128 -15.50 7.62 5.33
C PRO A 128 -16.53 7.75 6.46
N LEU A 129 -16.21 7.23 7.65
CA LEU A 129 -17.18 7.17 8.75
C LEU A 129 -17.09 8.37 9.68
N LEU A 130 -15.88 8.81 10.04
CA LEU A 130 -15.65 9.93 10.95
C LEU A 130 -14.35 10.68 10.60
N ASP A 131 -14.28 11.96 11.02
CA ASP A 131 -13.00 12.65 11.23
C ASP A 131 -12.44 12.20 12.59
N PRO A 132 -11.42 11.32 12.62
CA PRO A 132 -10.96 10.69 13.85
C PRO A 132 -9.97 11.59 14.62
N ASP A 133 -9.62 12.79 14.11
CA ASP A 133 -8.48 13.55 14.61
C ASP A 133 -8.58 13.86 16.12
N GLY A 134 -9.77 14.21 16.60
CA GLY A 134 -10.03 14.46 18.01
C GLY A 134 -9.89 13.20 18.89
N ILE A 135 -10.44 12.07 18.43
CA ILE A 135 -10.37 10.78 19.14
C ILE A 135 -8.91 10.30 19.19
N LEU A 136 -8.20 10.36 18.07
CA LEU A 136 -6.80 9.94 18.00
C LEU A 136 -5.90 10.85 18.83
N THR A 137 -6.16 12.16 18.88
CA THR A 137 -5.46 13.09 19.78
C THR A 137 -5.72 12.75 21.25
N PHE A 138 -6.94 12.35 21.60
CA PHE A 138 -7.24 11.87 22.94
C PHE A 138 -6.51 10.57 23.26
N LEU A 139 -6.57 9.58 22.35
CA LEU A 139 -5.93 8.28 22.52
C LEU A 139 -4.40 8.43 22.63
N GLU A 140 -3.77 9.19 21.73
CA GLU A 140 -2.33 9.45 21.73
C GLU A 140 -1.87 9.95 23.10
N ARG A 141 -2.55 10.94 23.68
CA ARG A 141 -2.19 11.46 25.01
C ARG A 141 -2.29 10.41 26.11
N ARG A 142 -3.22 9.45 25.99
CA ARG A 142 -3.40 8.37 26.98
C ARG A 142 -2.43 7.21 26.79
N VAL A 143 -2.04 6.91 25.56
CA VAL A 143 -1.13 5.80 25.24
C VAL A 143 0.29 6.26 24.90
N ARG A 144 0.63 7.53 25.16
CA ARG A 144 1.96 8.08 24.87
C ARG A 144 3.11 7.29 25.50
N TRP A 145 2.85 6.63 26.63
CA TRP A 145 3.80 5.76 27.33
C TRP A 145 4.25 4.55 26.48
N VAL A 146 3.46 4.11 25.50
CA VAL A 146 3.80 3.04 24.55
C VAL A 146 5.03 3.39 23.70
N PHE A 147 5.29 4.68 23.47
CA PHE A 147 6.46 5.13 22.71
C PHE A 147 7.72 5.28 23.58
N THR A 148 7.67 4.94 24.86
CA THR A 148 8.84 5.02 25.75
C THR A 148 9.77 3.83 25.54
N PRO A 149 11.11 4.01 25.68
CA PRO A 149 12.05 2.90 25.57
C PRO A 149 11.76 1.77 26.56
N GLY A 150 11.28 2.09 27.77
CA GLY A 150 10.92 1.09 28.77
C GLY A 150 9.78 0.18 28.30
N PHE A 151 8.74 0.74 27.68
CA PHE A 151 7.67 -0.07 27.10
C PHE A 151 8.17 -0.92 25.93
N LEU A 152 9.01 -0.37 25.05
CA LEU A 152 9.57 -1.13 23.92
C LEU A 152 10.41 -2.33 24.39
N VAL A 153 11.20 -2.18 25.45
CA VAL A 153 11.94 -3.28 26.07
C VAL A 153 10.98 -4.32 26.65
N LEU A 154 9.95 -3.88 27.38
CA LEU A 154 8.93 -4.78 27.94
C LEU A 154 8.18 -5.56 26.84
N ALA A 155 7.78 -4.87 25.76
CA ALA A 155 7.16 -5.48 24.60
C ALA A 155 8.11 -6.49 23.92
N GLY A 156 9.40 -6.16 23.80
CA GLY A 156 10.41 -7.07 23.28
C GLY A 156 10.56 -8.34 24.12
N ILE A 157 10.58 -8.21 25.45
CA ILE A 157 10.61 -9.35 26.39
C ILE A 157 9.34 -10.19 26.23
N LEU A 158 8.16 -9.55 26.16
CA LEU A 158 6.88 -10.22 25.96
C LEU A 158 6.87 -11.05 24.67
N VAL A 159 7.31 -10.47 23.56
CA VAL A 159 7.41 -11.15 22.26
C VAL A 159 8.41 -12.30 22.31
N ALA A 160 9.57 -12.11 22.95
CA ALA A 160 10.58 -13.16 23.09
C ALA A 160 10.07 -14.35 23.91
N LEU A 161 9.36 -14.10 25.01
CA LEU A 161 8.73 -15.13 25.83
C LEU A 161 7.66 -15.88 25.04
N ALA A 162 6.77 -15.16 24.36
CA ALA A 162 5.74 -15.77 23.52
C ALA A 162 6.35 -16.65 22.41
N ALA A 163 7.41 -16.17 21.75
CA ALA A 163 8.14 -16.96 20.76
C ALA A 163 8.73 -18.24 21.38
N GLY A 164 9.35 -18.15 22.56
CA GLY A 164 9.85 -19.32 23.29
C GLY A 164 8.75 -20.31 23.64
N THR A 165 7.57 -19.83 24.06
CA THR A 165 6.40 -20.66 24.34
C THR A 165 5.87 -21.35 23.09
N LEU A 166 5.78 -20.65 21.97
CA LEU A 166 5.35 -21.24 20.69
C LEU A 166 6.31 -22.30 20.18
N VAL A 167 7.62 -22.10 20.38
CA VAL A 167 8.63 -23.13 20.04
C VAL A 167 8.47 -24.35 20.95
N ALA A 168 8.28 -24.14 22.26
CA ALA A 168 8.15 -25.22 23.23
C ALA A 168 6.86 -26.04 23.08
N ARG A 169 5.76 -25.41 22.64
CA ARG A 169 4.43 -26.02 22.48
C ARG A 169 3.96 -26.07 21.02
N GLY A 170 4.90 -26.08 20.09
CA GLY A 170 4.59 -26.01 18.66
C GLY A 170 3.65 -27.14 18.19
N ASP A 171 3.84 -28.35 18.72
CA ASP A 171 3.03 -29.51 18.37
C ASP A 171 1.54 -29.32 18.72
N GLU A 172 1.23 -28.71 19.86
CA GLU A 172 -0.14 -28.40 20.29
C GLU A 172 -0.81 -27.39 19.34
N VAL A 173 -0.05 -26.36 18.92
CA VAL A 173 -0.52 -25.34 17.98
C VAL A 173 -0.80 -25.96 16.61
N PHE A 174 0.13 -26.79 16.09
CA PHE A 174 -0.04 -27.45 14.80
C PHE A 174 -1.16 -28.49 14.80
N ALA A 175 -1.38 -29.20 15.91
CA ALA A 175 -2.48 -30.15 16.03
C ALA A 175 -3.85 -29.47 15.89
N ARG A 176 -4.03 -28.32 16.55
CA ARG A 176 -5.29 -27.54 16.50
C ARG A 176 -5.51 -26.80 15.18
N LEU A 177 -4.45 -26.40 14.50
CA LEU A 177 -4.51 -25.84 13.14
C LEU A 177 -5.18 -26.78 12.13
N ARG A 178 -5.05 -28.10 12.32
CA ARG A 178 -5.63 -29.10 11.41
C ARG A 178 -7.16 -29.18 11.49
N ASP A 179 -7.75 -28.71 12.58
CA ASP A 179 -9.19 -28.76 12.81
C ASP A 179 -9.75 -27.36 13.12
N PHE A 180 -9.85 -26.53 12.09
CA PHE A 180 -10.36 -25.16 12.19
C PHE A 180 -11.77 -25.08 12.80
N THR A 181 -12.56 -26.16 12.69
CA THR A 181 -13.90 -26.25 13.28
C THR A 181 -13.86 -26.40 14.81
N GLN A 182 -12.78 -26.96 15.36
CA GLN A 182 -12.56 -27.04 16.81
C GLN A 182 -12.08 -25.71 17.40
N ILE A 183 -11.42 -24.87 16.61
CA ILE A 183 -10.96 -23.54 17.05
C ILE A 183 -12.15 -22.65 17.45
N THR A 184 -13.23 -22.68 16.66
CA THR A 184 -14.45 -21.89 16.96
C THR A 184 -15.30 -22.55 18.05
N ARG A 185 -15.42 -23.88 18.05
CA ARG A 185 -16.15 -24.63 19.08
C ARG A 185 -15.48 -24.56 20.47
N GLY A 186 -14.16 -24.65 20.55
CA GLY A 186 -13.40 -24.61 21.80
C GLY A 186 -13.39 -23.24 22.50
N ALA A 187 -13.61 -22.16 21.75
CA ALA A 187 -13.79 -20.81 22.32
C ALA A 187 -15.23 -20.51 22.75
N GLY A 188 -16.19 -21.41 22.47
CA GLY A 188 -17.62 -21.14 22.64
C GLY A 188 -18.15 -20.01 21.74
N LEU A 189 -17.37 -19.60 20.73
CA LEU A 189 -17.69 -18.50 19.84
C LEU A 189 -18.30 -19.04 18.54
N SER A 190 -19.41 -18.45 18.14
CA SER A 190 -19.94 -18.67 16.79
C SER A 190 -18.95 -18.16 15.73
N LEU A 191 -19.11 -18.60 14.49
CA LEU A 191 -18.35 -18.05 13.35
C LEU A 191 -18.41 -16.51 13.32
N ALA A 192 -19.56 -15.93 13.70
CA ALA A 192 -19.73 -14.48 13.83
C ALA A 192 -18.84 -13.87 14.92
N GLY A 193 -18.65 -14.56 16.06
CA GLY A 193 -17.73 -14.13 17.12
C GLY A 193 -16.26 -14.14 16.68
N ALA A 194 -15.85 -15.15 15.88
CA ALA A 194 -14.50 -15.18 15.31
C ALA A 194 -14.28 -14.03 14.31
N TRP A 195 -15.27 -13.77 13.45
CA TRP A 195 -15.26 -12.62 12.55
C TRP A 195 -15.19 -11.28 13.29
N ALA A 196 -15.98 -11.10 14.34
CA ALA A 196 -15.96 -9.90 15.17
C ALA A 196 -14.58 -9.70 15.84
N THR A 197 -13.95 -10.79 16.28
CA THR A 197 -12.60 -10.78 16.84
C THR A 197 -11.58 -10.30 15.82
N ALA A 198 -11.62 -10.86 14.60
CA ALA A 198 -10.73 -10.43 13.50
C ALA A 198 -10.90 -8.95 13.16
N LEU A 199 -12.15 -8.46 13.08
CA LEU A 199 -12.43 -7.05 12.82
C LEU A 199 -11.92 -6.12 13.92
N THR A 200 -12.02 -6.58 15.17
CA THR A 200 -11.51 -5.83 16.32
C THR A 200 -9.99 -5.70 16.25
N ILE A 201 -9.28 -6.77 15.88
CA ILE A 201 -7.82 -6.76 15.69
C ILE A 201 -7.44 -5.77 14.58
N VAL A 202 -8.10 -5.83 13.42
CA VAL A 202 -7.87 -4.89 12.30
C VAL A 202 -8.17 -3.44 12.71
N MET A 203 -9.21 -3.22 13.51
CA MET A 203 -9.49 -1.88 14.06
C MET A 203 -8.33 -1.38 14.93
N PHE A 204 -7.80 -2.21 15.82
CA PHE A 204 -6.64 -1.85 16.64
C PHE A 204 -5.39 -1.58 15.80
N HIS A 205 -5.17 -2.35 14.73
CA HIS A 205 -4.08 -2.14 13.76
C HIS A 205 -4.15 -0.74 13.13
N GLU A 206 -5.31 -0.38 12.58
CA GLU A 206 -5.52 0.92 11.93
C GLU A 206 -5.47 2.09 12.92
N LEU A 207 -6.00 1.90 14.14
CA LEU A 207 -5.89 2.88 15.21
C LEU A 207 -4.42 3.10 15.60
N ALA A 208 -3.59 2.05 15.62
CA ALA A 208 -2.17 2.17 15.96
C ALA A 208 -1.42 3.05 14.96
N HIS A 209 -1.67 2.88 13.65
CA HIS A 209 -1.13 3.79 12.63
C HIS A 209 -1.55 5.23 12.88
N GLY A 210 -2.85 5.46 13.16
CA GLY A 210 -3.38 6.79 13.43
C GLY A 210 -2.74 7.45 14.65
N VAL A 211 -2.65 6.71 15.77
CA VAL A 211 -2.02 7.17 17.00
C VAL A 211 -0.53 7.47 16.80
N ALA A 212 0.20 6.61 16.10
CA ALA A 212 1.61 6.86 15.79
C ALA A 212 1.79 8.10 14.90
N CYS A 213 0.90 8.32 13.93
CA CYS A 213 0.91 9.52 13.10
C CYS A 213 0.69 10.79 13.95
N LYS A 214 -0.30 10.77 14.85
CA LYS A 214 -0.56 11.88 15.78
C LYS A 214 0.61 12.14 16.73
N HIS A 215 1.26 11.09 17.23
CA HIS A 215 2.37 11.21 18.18
C HIS A 215 3.53 12.05 17.62
N TRP A 216 3.81 11.91 16.32
CA TRP A 216 4.85 12.67 15.62
C TRP A 216 4.35 13.98 14.99
N GLY A 217 3.12 14.40 15.29
CA GLY A 217 2.56 15.69 14.88
C GLY A 217 1.83 15.67 13.53
N GLY A 218 1.57 14.51 12.95
CA GLY A 218 0.76 14.38 11.74
C GLY A 218 -0.74 14.57 12.00
N GLU A 219 -1.48 14.93 10.96
CA GLU A 219 -2.94 15.03 10.97
C GLU A 219 -3.59 13.78 10.37
N VAL A 220 -4.64 13.25 11.01
CA VAL A 220 -5.40 12.10 10.51
C VAL A 220 -6.83 12.55 10.26
N ARG A 221 -7.15 12.86 9.00
CA ARG A 221 -8.42 13.51 8.62
C ARG A 221 -9.52 12.53 8.21
N GLU A 222 -9.19 11.27 8.04
CA GLU A 222 -10.13 10.29 7.55
C GLU A 222 -9.79 8.90 8.09
N MET A 223 -10.77 8.32 8.78
CA MET A 223 -10.79 6.91 9.13
C MET A 223 -12.16 6.37 8.80
N GLY A 224 -12.21 5.15 8.29
CA GLY A 224 -13.46 4.61 7.80
C GLY A 224 -13.42 3.12 7.65
N PHE A 225 -14.44 2.66 6.94
CA PHE A 225 -14.65 1.27 6.65
C PHE A 225 -14.54 1.06 5.15
N LEU A 226 -13.84 0.01 4.76
CA LEU A 226 -13.79 -0.45 3.39
C LEU A 226 -14.23 -1.91 3.34
N LEU A 227 -15.05 -2.24 2.35
CA LEU A 227 -15.37 -3.61 2.02
C LEU A 227 -14.46 -4.02 0.87
N LEU A 228 -13.46 -4.84 1.16
CA LEU A 228 -12.53 -5.39 0.19
C LEU A 228 -12.88 -6.85 -0.07
N PHE A 229 -13.37 -7.17 -1.27
CA PHE A 229 -13.78 -8.55 -1.62
C PHE A 229 -14.75 -9.20 -0.63
N PHE A 230 -15.76 -8.43 -0.17
CA PHE A 230 -16.73 -8.82 0.88
C PHE A 230 -16.12 -9.01 2.28
N GLN A 231 -14.83 -8.72 2.46
CA GLN A 231 -14.22 -8.65 3.77
C GLN A 231 -14.36 -7.22 4.33
N PRO A 232 -15.07 -7.05 5.47
CA PRO A 232 -15.05 -5.80 6.21
C PRO A 232 -13.61 -5.50 6.68
N CYS A 233 -13.11 -4.30 6.38
CA CYS A 233 -11.80 -3.82 6.83
C CYS A 233 -11.94 -2.36 7.30
N PHE A 234 -11.12 -1.97 8.27
CA PHE A 234 -10.95 -0.56 8.62
C PHE A 234 -9.82 0.03 7.77
N TYR A 235 -9.80 1.35 7.61
CA TYR A 235 -8.63 2.06 7.10
C TYR A 235 -8.42 3.37 7.85
N CYS A 236 -7.16 3.73 8.05
CA CYS A 236 -6.73 4.99 8.63
C CYS A 236 -5.83 5.73 7.63
N ASN A 237 -6.24 6.94 7.22
CA ASN A 237 -5.46 7.74 6.29
C ASN A 237 -4.30 8.44 7.00
N VAL A 238 -3.14 7.78 7.01
CA VAL A 238 -1.89 8.29 7.61
C VAL A 238 -0.93 8.90 6.58
N ASN A 239 -1.45 9.38 5.43
CA ASN A 239 -0.60 9.93 4.37
C ASN A 239 0.21 11.16 4.83
N ASP A 240 -0.22 11.86 5.88
CA ASP A 240 0.54 13.00 6.43
C ASP A 240 1.90 12.59 7.00
N ALA A 241 2.11 11.30 7.32
CA ALA A 241 3.42 10.76 7.70
C ALA A 241 4.50 10.96 6.61
N TRP A 242 4.11 11.10 5.33
CA TRP A 242 5.03 11.41 4.25
C TRP A 242 5.70 12.78 4.39
N THR A 243 5.12 13.67 5.21
CA THR A 243 5.70 15.00 5.49
C THR A 243 6.79 14.96 6.54
N PHE A 244 6.91 13.89 7.33
CA PHE A 244 7.86 13.83 8.44
C PHE A 244 9.31 13.83 7.95
N ASP A 245 10.15 14.67 8.54
CA ASP A 245 11.57 14.77 8.20
C ASP A 245 12.34 13.49 8.58
N SER A 246 12.03 12.91 9.74
CA SER A 246 12.73 11.74 10.24
C SER A 246 12.18 10.44 9.64
N ARG A 247 13.07 9.69 8.97
CA ARG A 247 12.76 8.34 8.48
C ARG A 247 12.33 7.39 9.58
N ALA A 248 12.93 7.50 10.77
CA ALA A 248 12.55 6.66 11.89
C ALA A 248 11.07 6.87 12.26
N GLN A 249 10.57 8.11 12.21
CA GLN A 249 9.17 8.43 12.50
C GLN A 249 8.24 7.83 11.45
N ARG A 250 8.58 7.94 10.16
CA ARG A 250 7.80 7.35 9.05
C ARG A 250 7.72 5.83 9.19
N LEU A 251 8.87 5.18 9.41
CA LEU A 251 8.93 3.73 9.63
C LEU A 251 8.13 3.30 10.85
N TRP A 252 8.16 4.07 11.94
CA TRP A 252 7.35 3.79 13.12
C TRP A 252 5.85 3.88 12.84
N VAL A 253 5.39 4.89 12.08
CA VAL A 253 3.98 4.96 11.69
C VAL A 253 3.58 3.73 10.89
N THR A 254 4.39 3.30 9.92
CA THR A 254 4.11 2.09 9.13
C THR A 254 4.22 0.80 9.94
N ALA A 255 5.11 0.74 10.93
CA ALA A 255 5.27 -0.45 11.78
C ALA A 255 4.22 -0.54 12.91
N ALA A 256 3.52 0.56 13.24
CA ALA A 256 2.68 0.65 14.43
C ALA A 256 1.53 -0.38 14.45
N GLY A 257 0.86 -0.61 13.32
CA GLY A 257 -0.19 -1.62 13.19
C GLY A 257 0.29 -3.01 13.56
N GLY A 258 1.31 -3.49 12.83
CA GLY A 258 1.92 -4.79 13.11
C GLY A 258 2.55 -4.90 14.50
N PHE A 259 3.09 -3.81 15.05
CA PHE A 259 3.60 -3.80 16.42
C PHE A 259 2.50 -4.08 17.45
N VAL A 260 1.32 -3.46 17.32
CA VAL A 260 0.18 -3.71 18.22
C VAL A 260 -0.35 -5.13 18.07
N GLU A 261 -0.48 -5.63 16.84
CA GLU A 261 -0.89 -7.02 16.60
C GLU A 261 0.12 -8.03 17.21
N LEU A 262 1.43 -7.77 17.11
CA LEU A 262 2.48 -8.59 17.74
C LEU A 262 2.40 -8.59 19.27
N VAL A 263 2.24 -7.43 19.89
CA VAL A 263 2.12 -7.31 21.35
C VAL A 263 0.85 -8.01 21.84
N LEU A 264 -0.29 -7.77 21.17
CA LEU A 264 -1.57 -8.40 21.50
C LEU A 264 -1.49 -9.93 21.34
N GLY A 265 -0.98 -10.41 20.21
CA GLY A 265 -0.80 -11.83 19.95
C GLY A 265 0.14 -12.48 20.97
N SER A 266 1.25 -11.83 21.30
CA SER A 266 2.21 -12.35 22.29
C SER A 266 1.62 -12.44 23.70
N ALA A 267 0.85 -11.43 24.13
CA ALA A 267 0.12 -11.50 25.38
C ALA A 267 -0.87 -12.67 25.40
N CYS A 268 -1.61 -12.88 24.31
CA CYS A 268 -2.54 -14.00 24.20
C CYS A 268 -1.86 -15.37 24.13
N VAL A 269 -0.65 -15.51 23.56
CA VAL A 269 0.13 -16.75 23.63
C VAL A 269 0.43 -17.12 25.07
N LEU A 270 0.93 -16.17 25.87
CA LEU A 270 1.29 -16.43 27.25
C LEU A 270 0.06 -16.75 28.12
N LEU A 271 -1.05 -16.04 27.92
CA LEU A 271 -2.31 -16.32 28.59
C LEU A 271 -2.89 -17.68 28.19
N TRP A 272 -2.82 -18.04 26.91
CA TRP A 272 -3.21 -19.36 26.42
C TRP A 272 -2.37 -20.47 27.08
N ALA A 273 -1.06 -20.27 27.18
CA ALA A 273 -0.17 -21.26 27.80
C ALA A 273 -0.37 -21.41 29.32
N ALA A 274 -0.89 -20.37 29.97
CA ALA A 274 -1.16 -20.30 31.40
C ALA A 274 -2.60 -20.70 31.78
N THR A 275 -3.46 -21.03 30.81
CA THR A 275 -4.88 -21.36 31.05
C THR A 275 -5.18 -22.79 30.64
N ASP A 276 -6.04 -23.46 31.41
CA ASP A 276 -6.42 -24.85 31.15
C ASP A 276 -7.29 -24.99 29.90
N GLU A 277 -7.10 -26.11 29.20
CA GLU A 277 -7.94 -26.49 28.07
C GLU A 277 -9.40 -26.61 28.49
N GLY A 278 -10.32 -26.07 27.66
CA GLY A 278 -11.76 -26.07 27.94
C GLY A 278 -12.29 -24.81 28.59
N THR A 279 -11.43 -23.89 29.05
CA THR A 279 -11.87 -22.56 29.49
C THR A 279 -12.14 -21.62 28.29
N ALA A 280 -13.13 -20.74 28.41
CA ALA A 280 -13.43 -19.76 27.35
C ALA A 280 -12.22 -18.83 27.09
N LEU A 281 -11.49 -18.45 28.14
CA LEU A 281 -10.29 -17.62 28.03
C LEU A 281 -9.21 -18.31 27.19
N HIS A 282 -8.96 -19.60 27.42
CA HIS A 282 -8.00 -20.38 26.65
C HIS A 282 -8.35 -20.38 25.16
N GLY A 283 -9.61 -20.62 24.80
CA GLY A 283 -10.06 -20.61 23.40
C GLY A 283 -10.00 -19.23 22.75
N VAL A 284 -10.41 -18.16 23.46
CA VAL A 284 -10.33 -16.78 22.95
C VAL A 284 -8.88 -16.34 22.74
N CYS A 285 -8.00 -16.61 23.70
CA CYS A 285 -6.58 -16.29 23.56
C CYS A 285 -5.96 -17.03 22.38
N TYR A 286 -6.30 -18.32 22.20
CA TYR A 286 -5.88 -19.09 21.03
C TYR A 286 -6.31 -18.43 19.73
N LEU A 287 -7.60 -18.08 19.62
CA LEU A 287 -8.15 -17.42 18.44
C LEU A 287 -7.47 -16.07 18.16
N VAL A 288 -7.30 -15.23 19.18
CA VAL A 288 -6.68 -13.91 19.04
C VAL A 288 -5.23 -14.02 18.60
N PHE A 289 -4.40 -14.84 19.25
CA PHE A 289 -2.99 -14.93 18.84
C PHE A 289 -2.86 -15.52 17.44
N MET A 290 -3.70 -16.51 17.08
CA MET A 290 -3.67 -17.09 15.74
C MET A 290 -4.01 -16.05 14.68
N ILE A 291 -5.06 -15.25 14.89
CA ILE A 291 -5.45 -14.19 13.94
C ILE A 291 -4.38 -13.09 13.90
N SER A 292 -3.98 -12.54 15.05
CA SER A 292 -3.02 -11.43 15.11
C SER A 292 -1.66 -11.82 14.53
N LEU A 293 -1.05 -12.92 14.99
CA LEU A 293 0.30 -13.29 14.53
C LEU A 293 0.32 -13.71 13.05
N SER A 294 -0.72 -14.39 12.56
CA SER A 294 -0.80 -14.73 11.14
C SER A 294 -1.05 -13.51 10.25
N SER A 295 -1.98 -12.62 10.63
CA SER A 295 -2.23 -11.32 9.99
C SER A 295 -0.93 -10.53 9.88
N THR A 296 -0.22 -10.35 10.98
CA THR A 296 1.00 -9.55 11.00
C THR A 296 2.15 -10.20 10.25
N LEU A 297 2.54 -11.42 10.61
CA LEU A 297 3.81 -12.00 10.17
C LEU A 297 3.73 -12.54 8.74
N LEU A 298 2.59 -13.11 8.33
CA LEU A 298 2.45 -13.73 7.01
C LEU A 298 1.97 -12.73 5.94
N PHE A 299 1.17 -11.74 6.35
CA PHE A 299 0.58 -10.78 5.41
C PHE A 299 1.13 -9.36 5.61
N ASN A 300 0.87 -8.70 6.74
CA ASN A 300 1.18 -7.27 6.88
C ASN A 300 2.67 -6.96 6.80
N LEU A 301 3.53 -7.67 7.54
CA LEU A 301 4.99 -7.49 7.51
C LEU A 301 5.67 -8.17 6.32
N ASN A 302 4.92 -8.88 5.48
CA ASN A 302 5.46 -9.50 4.30
C ASN A 302 5.75 -8.43 3.22
N PRO A 303 7.03 -8.21 2.85
CA PRO A 303 7.38 -7.16 1.92
C PRO A 303 6.95 -7.45 0.48
N LEU A 304 6.58 -8.69 0.16
CA LEU A 304 6.25 -9.14 -1.19
C LEU A 304 4.79 -8.83 -1.59
N ILE A 305 3.95 -8.47 -0.62
CA ILE A 305 2.58 -8.01 -0.81
C ILE A 305 2.53 -6.52 -0.50
N LYS A 306 1.71 -5.75 -1.22
CA LYS A 306 1.57 -4.29 -1.03
C LYS A 306 0.78 -3.92 0.24
N LEU A 307 1.30 -4.35 1.39
CA LEU A 307 0.86 -4.06 2.75
C LEU A 307 1.97 -3.30 3.50
N ASP A 308 1.90 -3.18 4.82
CA ASP A 308 2.83 -2.36 5.62
C ASP A 308 4.30 -2.73 5.43
N GLY A 309 4.62 -4.02 5.35
CA GLY A 309 5.95 -4.56 5.12
C GLY A 309 6.55 -4.14 3.79
N TYR A 310 5.72 -3.99 2.75
CA TYR A 310 6.15 -3.43 1.47
C TYR A 310 6.54 -1.96 1.62
N TYR A 311 5.73 -1.16 2.33
CA TYR A 311 6.04 0.25 2.54
C TYR A 311 7.26 0.43 3.44
N LEU A 312 7.43 -0.41 4.47
CA LEU A 312 8.65 -0.48 5.26
C LEU A 312 9.86 -0.78 4.37
N LEU A 313 9.80 -1.81 3.51
CA LEU A 313 10.90 -2.14 2.61
C LEU A 313 11.18 -1.02 1.60
N ALA A 314 10.13 -0.41 1.02
CA ALA A 314 10.26 0.68 0.06
C ALA A 314 10.94 1.91 0.69
N ASP A 315 10.56 2.29 1.90
CA ASP A 315 11.20 3.33 2.68
C ASP A 315 12.63 2.94 3.10
N LEU A 316 12.86 1.65 3.40
CA LEU A 316 14.17 1.16 3.76
C LEU A 316 15.17 1.25 2.59
N LEU A 317 14.70 0.90 1.39
CA LEU A 317 15.46 0.94 0.14
C LEU A 317 15.51 2.33 -0.49
N ARG A 318 14.71 3.28 0.00
CA ARG A 318 14.53 4.64 -0.57
C ARG A 318 14.01 4.61 -2.01
N MET A 319 13.13 3.66 -2.30
CA MET A 319 12.59 3.42 -3.63
C MET A 319 11.07 3.57 -3.65
N ASP A 320 10.60 4.68 -4.20
CA ASP A 320 9.16 4.90 -4.38
C ASP A 320 8.62 3.97 -5.47
N ASN A 321 7.37 3.56 -5.30
CA ASN A 321 6.65 2.71 -6.26
C ASN A 321 7.44 1.43 -6.63
N LEU A 322 8.17 0.86 -5.65
CA LEU A 322 8.98 -0.34 -5.79
C LEU A 322 8.26 -1.43 -6.59
N SER A 323 7.02 -1.76 -6.24
CA SER A 323 6.24 -2.80 -6.92
C SER A 323 6.01 -2.49 -8.41
N GLU A 324 5.56 -1.27 -8.75
CA GLU A 324 5.29 -0.89 -10.14
C GLU A 324 6.57 -0.86 -10.98
N ARG A 325 7.66 -0.31 -10.42
CA ARG A 325 8.96 -0.26 -11.07
C ARG A 325 9.55 -1.65 -11.26
N SER A 326 9.33 -2.55 -10.30
CA SER A 326 9.77 -3.94 -10.36
C SER A 326 9.04 -4.71 -11.45
N ARG A 327 7.71 -4.52 -11.59
CA ARG A 327 6.94 -5.10 -12.70
C ARG A 327 7.44 -4.61 -14.05
N LYS A 328 7.70 -3.31 -14.19
CA LYS A 328 8.30 -2.73 -15.41
C LYS A 328 9.68 -3.33 -15.70
N GLN A 329 10.50 -3.54 -14.67
CA GLN A 329 11.82 -4.15 -14.83
C GLN A 329 11.76 -5.64 -15.21
N VAL A 330 10.86 -6.41 -14.61
CA VAL A 330 10.63 -7.81 -14.98
C VAL A 330 10.07 -7.90 -16.40
N ALA A 331 9.11 -7.05 -16.76
CA ALA A 331 8.58 -6.97 -18.11
C ALA A 331 9.69 -6.60 -19.13
N TRP A 332 10.59 -5.70 -18.77
CA TRP A 332 11.78 -5.38 -19.58
C TRP A 332 12.70 -6.60 -19.76
N LEU A 333 12.97 -7.36 -18.70
CA LEU A 333 13.78 -8.59 -18.80
C LEU A 333 13.11 -9.62 -19.73
N VAL A 334 11.80 -9.84 -19.58
CA VAL A 334 11.07 -10.80 -20.41
C VAL A 334 11.00 -10.32 -21.87
N ARG A 335 10.59 -9.07 -22.11
CA ARG A 335 10.48 -8.53 -23.48
C ARG A 335 11.84 -8.43 -24.17
N GLY A 336 12.82 -7.84 -23.50
CA GLY A 336 14.15 -7.60 -24.07
C GLY A 336 15.00 -8.86 -24.19
N LYS A 337 15.20 -9.59 -23.07
CA LYS A 337 16.15 -10.71 -23.03
C LYS A 337 15.54 -12.03 -23.50
N LEU A 338 14.27 -12.27 -23.21
CA LEU A 338 13.62 -13.53 -23.56
C LEU A 338 12.94 -13.46 -24.94
N LEU A 339 12.15 -12.41 -25.19
CA LEU A 339 11.38 -12.24 -26.43
C LEU A 339 12.12 -11.44 -27.52
N GLY A 340 13.23 -10.77 -27.19
CA GLY A 340 14.04 -10.02 -28.16
C GLY A 340 13.39 -8.72 -28.69
N MET A 341 12.38 -8.21 -27.98
CA MET A 341 11.65 -6.98 -28.30
C MET A 341 12.36 -5.72 -27.78
N PRO A 342 12.17 -4.56 -28.42
CA PRO A 342 12.61 -3.29 -27.87
C PRO A 342 11.85 -2.99 -26.57
N ALA A 343 12.59 -2.81 -25.47
CA ALA A 343 12.04 -2.43 -24.17
C ALA A 343 13.05 -1.54 -23.43
N ALA A 344 12.54 -0.53 -22.71
CA ALA A 344 13.34 0.34 -21.86
C ALA A 344 13.38 -0.20 -20.42
N SER A 345 14.56 -0.15 -19.78
CA SER A 345 14.71 -0.54 -18.38
C SER A 345 14.09 0.52 -17.46
N ALA A 346 13.47 0.09 -16.36
CA ALA A 346 12.91 0.98 -15.34
C ALA A 346 13.95 1.42 -14.29
N ALA A 347 15.15 0.85 -14.32
CA ALA A 347 16.25 1.14 -13.41
C ALA A 347 17.18 2.21 -14.00
N LYS A 348 17.71 3.06 -13.13
CA LYS A 348 18.71 4.08 -13.46
C LYS A 348 20.12 3.51 -13.47
N ASP A 349 20.39 2.57 -12.58
CA ASP A 349 21.70 1.94 -12.42
C ASP A 349 21.60 0.42 -12.25
N ARG A 350 22.77 -0.25 -12.24
CA ARG A 350 22.87 -1.71 -12.14
C ARG A 350 22.40 -2.26 -10.79
N ARG A 351 22.61 -1.53 -9.70
CA ARG A 351 22.18 -1.96 -8.35
C ARG A 351 20.67 -1.91 -8.26
N GLU A 352 20.07 -0.82 -8.73
CA GLU A 352 18.64 -0.62 -8.81
C GLU A 352 18.00 -1.66 -9.72
N ALA A 353 18.62 -1.99 -10.85
CA ALA A 353 18.14 -3.04 -11.76
C ALA A 353 18.07 -4.41 -11.06
N TRP A 354 19.08 -4.74 -10.26
CA TRP A 354 19.11 -5.97 -9.47
C TRP A 354 18.01 -6.00 -8.41
N ILE A 355 17.88 -4.93 -7.62
CA ILE A 355 16.86 -4.83 -6.56
C ILE A 355 15.45 -4.96 -7.15
N LEU A 356 15.16 -4.23 -8.23
CA LEU A 356 13.86 -4.26 -8.90
C LEU A 356 13.56 -5.65 -9.50
N ALA A 357 14.55 -6.29 -10.11
CA ALA A 357 14.39 -7.62 -10.67
C ALA A 357 14.18 -8.69 -9.58
N SER A 358 15.00 -8.69 -8.53
CA SER A 358 14.90 -9.65 -7.44
C SER A 358 13.59 -9.52 -6.68
N TYR A 359 13.19 -8.28 -6.35
CA TYR A 359 11.91 -8.00 -5.70
C TYR A 359 10.75 -8.45 -6.59
N GLY A 360 10.75 -8.07 -7.88
CA GLY A 360 9.68 -8.42 -8.80
C GLY A 360 9.50 -9.92 -8.95
N ILE A 361 10.59 -10.68 -9.11
CA ILE A 361 10.55 -12.15 -9.21
C ILE A 361 10.10 -12.79 -7.89
N ALA A 362 10.63 -12.34 -6.74
CA ALA A 362 10.24 -12.87 -5.45
C ALA A 362 8.75 -12.61 -5.16
N SER A 363 8.25 -11.41 -5.46
CA SER A 363 6.84 -11.06 -5.31
C SER A 363 5.96 -11.93 -6.20
N ILE A 364 6.36 -12.16 -7.46
CA ILE A 364 5.67 -13.07 -8.39
C ILE A 364 5.56 -14.47 -7.78
N LEU A 365 6.69 -15.03 -7.35
CA LEU A 365 6.75 -16.40 -6.85
C LEU A 365 5.87 -16.53 -5.60
N TYR A 366 5.99 -15.59 -4.66
CA TYR A 366 5.21 -15.57 -3.43
C TYR A 366 3.71 -15.52 -3.72
N MET A 367 3.25 -14.57 -4.55
CA MET A 367 1.84 -14.42 -4.87
C MET A 367 1.30 -15.65 -5.60
N SER A 368 2.10 -16.26 -6.47
CA SER A 368 1.73 -17.50 -7.18
C SER A 368 1.57 -18.67 -6.20
N THR A 369 2.51 -18.85 -5.28
CA THR A 369 2.46 -19.89 -4.26
C THR A 369 1.29 -19.66 -3.32
N MET A 370 1.06 -18.43 -2.88
CA MET A 370 -0.07 -18.08 -2.01
C MET A 370 -1.42 -18.38 -2.69
N LEU A 371 -1.59 -17.97 -3.95
CA LEU A 371 -2.78 -18.29 -4.74
C LEU A 371 -2.96 -19.79 -4.94
N LEU A 372 -1.88 -20.53 -5.20
CA LEU A 372 -1.92 -21.99 -5.34
C LEU A 372 -2.33 -22.66 -4.01
N VAL A 373 -1.76 -22.24 -2.89
CA VAL A 373 -2.11 -22.77 -1.56
C VAL A 373 -3.58 -22.50 -1.25
N ILE A 374 -4.05 -21.27 -1.47
CA ILE A 374 -5.46 -20.92 -1.31
C ILE A 374 -6.33 -21.80 -2.22
N ALA A 375 -5.97 -21.96 -3.50
CA ALA A 375 -6.71 -22.79 -4.44
C ALA A 375 -6.76 -24.27 -4.00
N VAL A 376 -5.66 -24.84 -3.52
CA VAL A 376 -5.59 -26.23 -3.02
C VAL A 376 -6.45 -26.39 -1.77
N LEU A 377 -6.38 -25.46 -0.81
CA LEU A 377 -7.20 -25.50 0.41
C LEU A 377 -8.69 -25.44 0.07
N LEU A 378 -9.07 -24.60 -0.88
CA LEU A 378 -10.44 -24.48 -1.36
C LEU A 378 -10.90 -25.75 -2.08
N LEU A 379 -10.10 -26.28 -3.00
CA LEU A 379 -10.41 -27.55 -3.69
C LEU A 379 -10.54 -28.71 -2.70
N GLY A 380 -9.70 -28.75 -1.65
CA GLY A 380 -9.82 -29.72 -0.56
C GLY A 380 -11.12 -29.58 0.23
N SER A 381 -11.63 -28.34 0.38
CA SER A 381 -12.91 -28.07 1.02
C SER A 381 -14.14 -28.48 0.19
N LEU A 382 -13.99 -28.68 -1.13
CA LEU A 382 -15.05 -29.19 -2.01
C LEU A 382 -15.33 -30.68 -1.79
N GLY A 383 -14.34 -31.46 -1.33
CA GLY A 383 -14.47 -32.90 -1.11
C GLY A 383 -15.48 -33.29 -0.03
N GLY A 384 -15.97 -32.32 0.76
CA GLY A 384 -16.94 -32.54 1.84
C GLY A 384 -18.42 -32.50 1.44
N GLY A 385 -18.77 -32.06 0.21
CA GLY A 385 -20.17 -31.94 -0.23
C GLY A 385 -20.98 -30.83 0.47
N GLU A 386 -21.76 -30.08 -0.30
CA GLU A 386 -22.86 -29.15 0.09
C GLU A 386 -22.69 -28.25 1.33
N GLY A 387 -21.46 -27.87 1.70
CA GLY A 387 -21.18 -26.94 2.81
C GLY A 387 -20.83 -25.51 2.38
N PRO A 388 -20.68 -24.57 3.35
CA PRO A 388 -20.17 -23.21 3.10
C PRO A 388 -18.83 -23.17 2.35
N GLY A 389 -18.01 -24.22 2.48
CA GLY A 389 -16.74 -24.38 1.76
C GLY A 389 -16.90 -24.45 0.23
N PHE A 390 -18.02 -25.00 -0.26
CA PHE A 390 -18.31 -25.03 -1.70
C PHE A 390 -18.50 -23.61 -2.26
N PHE A 391 -19.31 -22.80 -1.58
CA PHE A 391 -19.56 -21.41 -1.96
C PHE A 391 -18.30 -20.54 -1.83
N MET A 392 -17.51 -20.71 -0.77
CA MET A 392 -16.20 -20.04 -0.67
C MET A 392 -15.27 -20.42 -1.81
N THR A 393 -15.20 -21.70 -2.17
CA THR A 393 -14.33 -22.17 -3.25
C THR A 393 -14.76 -21.60 -4.61
N MET A 394 -16.05 -21.64 -4.93
CA MET A 394 -16.57 -21.00 -6.15
C MET A 394 -16.32 -19.49 -6.17
N PHE A 395 -16.48 -18.82 -5.03
CA PHE A 395 -16.20 -17.39 -4.89
C PHE A 395 -14.74 -17.03 -5.18
N PHE A 396 -13.79 -17.75 -4.58
CA PHE A 396 -12.36 -17.51 -4.79
C PHE A 396 -11.88 -17.94 -6.18
N LEU A 397 -12.46 -19.00 -6.79
CA LEU A 397 -12.18 -19.36 -8.18
C LEU A 397 -12.67 -18.28 -9.15
N PHE A 398 -13.87 -17.73 -8.92
CA PHE A 398 -14.39 -16.59 -9.67
C PHE A 398 -13.49 -15.37 -9.51
N LEU A 399 -13.01 -15.10 -8.29
CA LEU A 399 -12.10 -13.99 -8.01
C LEU A 399 -10.75 -14.16 -8.72
N GLY A 400 -10.17 -15.35 -8.64
CA GLY A 400 -8.95 -15.71 -9.37
C GLY A 400 -9.12 -15.49 -10.87
N TRP A 401 -10.19 -16.01 -11.47
CA TRP A 401 -10.51 -15.80 -12.90
C TRP A 401 -10.63 -14.31 -13.26
N MET A 402 -11.30 -13.51 -12.42
CA MET A 402 -11.45 -12.07 -12.64
C MET A 402 -10.10 -11.34 -12.67
N MET A 403 -9.16 -11.72 -11.79
CA MET A 403 -7.81 -11.15 -11.75
C MET A 403 -6.90 -11.67 -12.88
N LEU A 404 -7.08 -12.94 -13.29
CA LEU A 404 -6.29 -13.57 -14.35
C LEU A 404 -6.70 -13.12 -15.75
N ARG A 405 -7.97 -12.79 -16.01
CA ARG A 405 -8.47 -12.47 -17.36
C ARG A 405 -7.77 -11.28 -18.05
N PRO A 406 -7.52 -10.14 -17.39
CA PRO A 406 -6.77 -9.02 -18.00
C PRO A 406 -5.30 -9.37 -18.29
N ALA A 407 -4.68 -10.15 -17.39
CA ALA A 407 -3.32 -10.65 -17.54
C ALA A 407 -3.20 -11.63 -18.73
N LEU A 408 -4.16 -12.54 -18.88
CA LEU A 408 -4.24 -13.47 -20.02
C LEU A 408 -4.39 -12.73 -21.35
N LYS A 409 -5.17 -11.64 -21.38
CA LYS A 409 -5.37 -10.84 -22.59
C LYS A 409 -4.09 -10.11 -23.02
N THR A 410 -3.45 -9.39 -22.08
CA THR A 410 -2.19 -8.67 -22.33
C THR A 410 -1.04 -9.61 -22.66
N MET A 411 -1.00 -10.80 -22.06
CA MET A 411 -0.08 -11.86 -22.42
C MET A 411 -0.32 -12.36 -23.85
N GLY A 412 -1.57 -12.63 -24.23
CA GLY A 412 -1.91 -13.09 -25.58
C GLY A 412 -1.51 -12.08 -26.67
N GLU A 413 -1.66 -10.79 -26.40
CA GLU A 413 -1.22 -9.69 -27.28
C GLU A 413 0.32 -9.67 -27.38
N ALA A 414 1.04 -9.70 -26.25
CA ALA A 414 2.50 -9.70 -26.23
C ALA A 414 3.13 -10.97 -26.87
N MET A 415 2.48 -12.13 -26.72
CA MET A 415 2.92 -13.37 -27.37
C MET A 415 2.76 -13.32 -28.89
N ARG A 416 1.66 -12.75 -29.40
CA ARG A 416 1.44 -12.58 -30.83
C ARG A 416 2.49 -11.66 -31.45
N GLU A 417 2.81 -10.56 -30.77
CA GLU A 417 3.88 -9.63 -31.18
C GLU A 417 5.29 -10.24 -31.03
N GLY A 418 5.49 -11.14 -30.08
CA GLY A 418 6.80 -11.76 -29.80
C GLY A 418 7.11 -12.96 -30.69
N ALA A 419 6.11 -13.77 -30.99
CA ALA A 419 6.26 -14.91 -31.87
C ALA A 419 6.68 -14.47 -33.29
N THR A 420 6.13 -13.37 -33.80
CA THR A 420 6.53 -12.79 -35.09
C THR A 420 7.99 -12.31 -35.06
N ALA A 421 8.43 -11.69 -33.97
CA ALA A 421 9.82 -11.23 -33.79
C ALA A 421 10.83 -12.39 -33.57
N GLN A 422 10.44 -13.48 -32.91
CA GLN A 422 11.32 -14.60 -32.59
C GLN A 422 11.44 -15.65 -33.69
N VAL A 423 10.38 -15.91 -34.46
CA VAL A 423 10.43 -16.81 -35.63
C VAL A 423 11.46 -16.31 -36.64
N ALA A 424 11.60 -15.00 -36.79
CA ALA A 424 12.62 -14.37 -37.63
C ALA A 424 14.07 -14.57 -37.13
N ARG A 425 14.29 -14.85 -35.83
CA ARG A 425 15.63 -14.91 -35.22
C ARG A 425 16.12 -16.31 -34.80
N HIS A 426 15.24 -17.25 -34.42
CA HIS A 426 15.66 -18.51 -33.77
C HIS A 426 14.94 -19.77 -34.31
N GLY A 427 14.13 -19.65 -35.37
CA GLY A 427 13.35 -20.77 -35.89
C GLY A 427 12.16 -21.19 -34.99
N ALA A 428 11.23 -21.97 -35.54
CA ALA A 428 9.91 -22.21 -34.94
C ALA A 428 9.95 -22.90 -33.55
N LYS A 429 10.84 -23.88 -33.34
CA LYS A 429 10.93 -24.61 -32.05
C LYS A 429 11.54 -23.77 -30.93
N GLY A 430 12.57 -22.98 -31.22
CA GLY A 430 13.19 -22.06 -30.26
C GLY A 430 12.28 -20.89 -29.89
N ALA A 431 11.49 -20.41 -30.86
CA ALA A 431 10.46 -19.40 -30.63
C ALA A 431 9.34 -19.92 -29.71
N LEU A 432 8.88 -21.16 -29.89
CA LEU A 432 7.80 -21.75 -29.08
C LEU A 432 8.18 -21.90 -27.59
N LEU A 433 9.38 -22.40 -27.30
CA LEU A 433 9.87 -22.56 -25.92
C LEU A 433 10.06 -21.22 -25.21
N ARG A 434 10.63 -20.22 -25.89
CA ARG A 434 10.85 -18.89 -25.31
C ARG A 434 9.56 -18.08 -25.21
N ALA A 435 8.62 -18.25 -26.14
CA ALA A 435 7.29 -17.69 -26.05
C ALA A 435 6.54 -18.27 -24.84
N ALA A 436 6.55 -19.59 -24.64
CA ALA A 436 5.91 -20.23 -23.49
C ALA A 436 6.49 -19.77 -22.15
N ALA A 437 7.83 -19.70 -22.03
CA ALA A 437 8.50 -19.17 -20.85
C ALA A 437 8.20 -17.68 -20.61
N GLY A 438 8.13 -16.88 -21.69
CA GLY A 438 7.79 -15.45 -21.62
C GLY A 438 6.34 -15.19 -21.24
N ALA A 439 5.42 -16.05 -21.69
CA ALA A 439 4.03 -16.02 -21.28
C ALA A 439 3.87 -16.25 -19.79
N GLY A 440 4.46 -17.32 -19.26
CA GLY A 440 4.40 -17.60 -17.82
C GLY A 440 4.90 -16.42 -17.00
N ALA A 441 6.03 -15.83 -17.39
CA ALA A 441 6.60 -14.68 -16.68
C ALA A 441 5.76 -13.39 -16.81
N LEU A 442 5.15 -13.11 -17.99
CA LEU A 442 4.30 -11.94 -18.20
C LEU A 442 2.95 -12.06 -17.50
N LEU A 443 2.35 -13.26 -17.51
CA LEU A 443 1.10 -13.52 -16.80
C LEU A 443 1.28 -13.25 -15.31
N LEU A 444 2.36 -13.76 -14.73
CA LEU A 444 2.68 -13.59 -13.34
C LEU A 444 3.01 -12.13 -12.99
N ALA A 445 3.74 -11.43 -13.87
CA ALA A 445 4.02 -10.00 -13.69
C ALA A 445 2.78 -9.10 -13.77
N ALA A 446 1.72 -9.55 -14.44
CA ALA A 446 0.46 -8.83 -14.57
C ALA A 446 -0.56 -9.15 -13.45
N ILE A 447 -0.40 -10.30 -12.78
CA ILE A 447 -1.22 -10.68 -11.60
C ILE A 447 -0.73 -9.97 -10.34
N LEU A 448 0.59 -9.69 -10.25
CA LEU A 448 1.10 -8.71 -9.31
C LEU A 448 0.45 -7.37 -9.56
#